data_AF-A0A7X3Q173-F1
#
_entry.id   AF-A0A7X3Q173-F1
#
_cell.length_a   1.000
_cell.length_b   1.000
_cell.length_c   1.000
_cell.angle_alpha   90.00
_cell.angle_beta   90.00
_cell.angle_gamma   90.00
#
_symmetry.space_group_name_H-M   'P 1'
#
loop_
_entity.id
_entity.type
_entity.pdbx_description
1 polymer ?
#
loop_
_entity_poly.entity_id
_entity_poly.type
_entity_poly.pdbx_seq_one_letter_code
_entity_poly.pdbx_strand_id
1 'polypeptide(L)'
;MFVFAVVLTEPTEETKRRIQSHYPDYHELTPNVFLVSSEEFAKEVKAKIGIGADGADGVVFRLNHAYSGYTSRDTWEWLSRAEQMA
;
A
#
# COMPACT_ATOMS: atom_id res chain seq x y z
N MET A 1 3.17 -8.51 10.88
CA MET A 1 2.57 -7.64 9.84
C MET A 1 3.49 -7.59 8.62
N PHE A 2 2.95 -7.18 7.47
CA PHE A 2 3.70 -7.07 6.22
C PHE A 2 3.46 -5.71 5.57
N VAL A 3 4.46 -5.21 4.87
CA VAL A 3 4.30 -4.04 4.01
C VAL A 3 3.91 -4.50 2.61
N PHE A 4 2.93 -3.83 2.02
CA PHE A 4 2.51 -4.06 0.64
C PHE A 4 2.66 -2.77 -0.16
N ALA A 5 3.09 -2.92 -1.41
CA ALA A 5 2.95 -1.89 -2.42
C ALA A 5 1.64 -2.13 -3.19
N VAL A 6 0.81 -1.09 -3.23
CA VAL A 6 -0.43 -1.01 -4.00
C VAL A 6 -0.14 -0.09 -5.17
N VAL A 7 -0.08 -0.65 -6.38
CA VAL A 7 0.20 0.08 -7.61
C VAL A 7 -1.06 0.13 -8.44
N LEU A 8 -1.60 1.33 -8.68
CA LEU A 8 -2.84 1.56 -9.40
C LEU A 8 -2.55 2.25 -10.73
N THR A 9 -3.21 1.82 -11.80
CA THR A 9 -3.10 2.45 -13.12
C THR A 9 -3.71 3.85 -13.10
N GLU A 10 -4.92 3.97 -12.55
CA GLU A 10 -5.63 5.23 -12.39
C GLU A 10 -6.44 5.19 -11.08
N PRO A 11 -5.89 5.72 -9.97
CA PRO A 11 -6.59 5.71 -8.68
C PRO A 11 -7.81 6.62 -8.71
N THR A 12 -8.99 6.04 -8.49
CA THR A 12 -10.22 6.81 -8.30
C THR A 12 -10.30 7.36 -6.87
N GLU A 13 -11.11 8.39 -6.66
CA GLU A 13 -11.37 8.94 -5.32
C GLU A 13 -11.98 7.89 -4.37
N GLU A 14 -12.78 6.96 -4.91
CA GLU A 14 -13.34 5.86 -4.13
C GLU A 14 -12.26 4.87 -3.70
N THR A 15 -11.33 4.54 -4.59
CA THR A 15 -10.19 3.67 -4.25
C THR A 15 -9.31 4.30 -3.16
N LYS A 16 -9.02 5.60 -3.26
CA LYS A 16 -8.26 6.33 -2.23
C LYS A 16 -8.98 6.34 -0.88
N ARG A 17 -10.30 6.57 -0.87
CA ARG A 17 -11.12 6.49 0.36
C ARG A 17 -11.04 5.12 1.01
N ARG A 18 -11.09 4.05 0.23
CA ARG A 18 -10.95 2.68 0.76
C ARG A 18 -9.57 2.41 1.33
N ILE A 19 -8.51 2.87 0.67
CA ILE A 19 -7.15 2.80 1.21
C ILE A 19 -7.09 3.51 2.55
N GLN A 20 -7.55 4.76 2.63
CA GLN A 20 -7.53 5.53 3.87
C GLN A 20 -8.39 4.91 4.98
N SER A 21 -9.54 4.34 4.64
CA SER A 21 -10.46 3.70 5.59
C SER A 21 -9.89 2.40 6.17
N HIS A 22 -9.27 1.57 5.32
CA HIS A 22 -8.73 0.27 5.74
C HIS A 22 -7.30 0.35 6.28
N TYR A 23 -6.53 1.36 5.88
CA TYR A 23 -5.11 1.53 6.21
C TYR A 23 -4.86 2.99 6.59
N PRO A 24 -5.23 3.42 7.81
CA PRO A 24 -5.12 4.83 8.22
C PRO A 24 -3.67 5.34 8.26
N ASP A 25 -2.69 4.46 8.44
CA ASP A 25 -1.25 4.77 8.38
C ASP A 25 -0.65 4.38 7.02
N TYR A 26 -1.39 4.55 5.91
CA TYR A 26 -0.81 4.37 4.58
C TYR A 26 0.15 5.51 4.23
N HIS A 27 1.10 5.23 3.32
CA HIS A 27 2.00 6.23 2.76
C HIS A 27 1.85 6.32 1.25
N GLU A 28 1.59 7.51 0.74
CA GLU A 28 1.56 7.77 -0.70
C GLU A 28 2.98 8.04 -1.19
N LEU A 29 3.55 7.11 -1.98
CA LEU A 29 4.88 7.26 -2.56
C LEU A 29 4.84 8.12 -3.83
N THR A 30 3.81 7.90 -4.64
CA THR A 30 3.47 8.68 -5.83
C THR A 30 1.94 8.67 -5.95
N PRO A 31 1.33 9.51 -6.83
CA PRO A 31 -0.12 9.51 -7.02
C PRO A 31 -0.73 8.13 -7.31
N ASN A 32 0.06 7.19 -7.82
CA ASN A 32 -0.35 5.87 -8.26
C ASN A 32 0.19 4.73 -7.39
N VAL A 33 1.05 5.02 -6.42
CA VAL A 33 1.74 4.01 -5.62
C VAL A 33 1.57 4.32 -4.14
N PHE A 34 0.92 3.41 -3.43
CA PHE A 34 0.64 3.51 -2.02
C PHE A 34 1.32 2.36 -1.30
N LEU A 35 1.87 2.64 -0.13
CA LEU A 35 2.41 1.65 0.79
C LEU A 35 1.43 1.48 1.93
N VAL A 36 1.11 0.23 2.27
CA VAL A 36 0.22 -0.11 3.38
C VAL A 36 0.83 -1.20 4.23
N SER A 37 0.60 -1.15 5.55
CA SER A 37 0.91 -2.23 6.48
C SER A 37 -0.34 -3.05 6.77
N SER A 38 -0.28 -4.37 6.62
CA SER A 38 -1.39 -5.28 6.93
C SER A 38 -0.90 -6.63 7.44
N GLU A 39 -1.67 -7.28 8.31
CA GLU A 39 -1.45 -8.67 8.73
C GLU A 39 -1.97 -9.69 7.71
N GLU A 40 -2.72 -9.23 6.71
CA GLU A 40 -3.39 -10.05 5.72
C GLU A 40 -2.47 -10.40 4.54
N PHE A 41 -2.93 -11.26 3.63
CA PHE A 41 -2.21 -11.51 2.38
C PHE A 41 -2.62 -10.52 1.28
N ALA A 42 -1.83 -10.49 0.21
CA ALA A 42 -2.03 -9.56 -0.90
C ALA A 42 -3.42 -9.68 -1.54
N LYS A 43 -4.05 -10.87 -1.53
CA LYS A 43 -5.38 -11.08 -2.10
C LYS A 43 -6.48 -10.38 -1.30
N GLU A 44 -6.37 -10.38 0.04
CA GLU A 44 -7.31 -9.69 0.92
C GLU A 44 -7.11 -8.16 0.82
N VAL A 45 -5.85 -7.71 0.76
CA VAL A 45 -5.53 -6.29 0.54
C VAL A 45 -6.12 -5.79 -0.78
N LYS A 46 -5.92 -6.55 -1.86
CA LYS A 46 -6.52 -6.29 -3.18
C LYS A 46 -8.04 -6.19 -3.09
N ALA A 47 -8.69 -7.12 -2.40
CA ALA A 47 -10.15 -7.17 -2.27
C ALA A 47 -10.70 -5.95 -1.51
N LYS A 48 -10.08 -5.55 -0.40
CA LYS A 48 -10.48 -4.36 0.38
C LYS A 48 -10.39 -3.05 -0.41
N ILE A 49 -9.37 -2.94 -1.25
CA ILE A 49 -9.14 -1.75 -2.08
C ILE A 49 -10.07 -1.74 -3.31
N GLY A 50 -10.62 -2.90 -3.69
CA GLY A 50 -11.55 -3.06 -4.81
C GLY A 50 -10.89 -3.18 -6.18
N ILE A 51 -9.62 -3.57 -6.22
CA ILE A 51 -8.87 -3.73 -7.47
C ILE A 51 -9.49 -4.86 -8.30
N GLY A 52 -9.90 -4.55 -9.53
CA GLY A 52 -10.55 -5.46 -10.46
C GLY A 52 -12.04 -5.74 -10.23
N ALA A 53 -12.64 -5.19 -9.17
CA ALA A 53 -14.09 -5.28 -8.94
C ALA A 53 -14.83 -4.01 -9.40
N ASP A 54 -14.23 -2.84 -9.17
CA ASP A 54 -14.85 -1.53 -9.40
C ASP A 54 -14.16 -0.72 -10.52
N GLY A 55 -13.50 -1.40 -11.45
CA GLY A 55 -12.78 -0.75 -12.57
C GLY A 55 -11.43 -0.12 -12.19
N ALA A 56 -11.03 -0.17 -10.91
CA ALA A 56 -9.68 0.18 -10.50
C ALA A 56 -8.71 -0.93 -10.92
N ASP A 57 -7.92 -0.66 -11.95
CA ASP A 57 -6.84 -1.54 -12.39
C ASP A 57 -5.58 -1.33 -11.56
N GLY A 58 -4.93 -2.42 -11.19
CA GLY A 58 -3.72 -2.37 -10.38
C GLY A 58 -3.24 -3.72 -9.89
N VAL A 59 -2.17 -3.68 -9.11
CA VAL A 59 -1.56 -4.85 -8.49
C VAL A 59 -1.22 -4.56 -7.03
N VAL A 60 -1.25 -5.61 -6.22
CA VAL A 60 -0.77 -5.59 -4.84
C VAL A 60 0.30 -6.65 -4.72
N PHE A 61 1.47 -6.26 -4.24
CA PHE A 61 2.53 -7.21 -3.92
C PHE A 61 3.18 -6.87 -2.58
N ARG A 62 3.57 -7.93 -1.88
CA ARG A 62 4.25 -7.83 -0.60
C ARG A 62 5.68 -7.35 -0.82
N LEU A 63 6.13 -6.40 -0.01
CA LEU A 63 7.52 -6.01 0.08
C LEU A 63 8.25 -6.98 1.03
N ASN A 64 9.42 -7.45 0.60
CA ASN A 64 10.27 -8.30 1.42
C ASN A 64 11.07 -7.46 2.43
N HIS A 65 11.36 -8.00 3.62
CA HIS A 65 12.05 -7.34 4.73
C HIS A 65 13.51 -6.89 4.48
N ALA A 66 14.01 -7.00 3.24
CA ALA A 66 15.36 -6.64 2.85
C ALA A 66 15.33 -5.66 1.68
N TYR A 67 14.60 -4.55 1.82
CA TYR A 67 14.65 -3.46 0.84
C TYR A 67 15.93 -2.64 1.01
N SER A 68 16.61 -2.39 -0.10
CA SER A 68 17.73 -1.47 -0.22
C SER A 68 17.49 -0.60 -1.45
N GLY A 69 17.89 0.67 -1.39
CA GLY A 69 17.67 1.60 -2.50
C GLY A 69 17.70 3.06 -2.08
N TYR A 70 17.18 3.91 -2.96
CA TYR A 70 17.08 5.35 -2.75
C TYR A 70 15.62 5.77 -2.82
N THR A 71 15.15 6.46 -1.77
CA THR A 71 13.83 7.08 -1.69
C THR A 71 13.90 8.29 -0.75
N SER A 72 12.80 9.03 -0.60
CA SER A 72 12.73 10.16 0.32
C SER A 72 12.91 9.73 1.77
N ARG A 73 13.37 10.66 2.61
CA ARG A 73 13.48 10.45 4.06
C ARG A 73 12.15 10.02 4.68
N ASP A 74 11.06 10.68 4.31
CA ASP A 74 9.73 10.40 4.85
C ASP A 74 9.28 8.96 4.57
N THR A 75 9.59 8.45 3.37
CA THR A 75 9.30 7.05 3.02
C THR A 75 10.12 6.09 3.89
N TRP A 76 11.40 6.39 4.14
CA TRP A 76 12.23 5.57 5.03
C TRP A 76 11.72 5.58 6.48
N GLU A 77 11.34 6.76 6.98
CA GLU A 77 10.79 6.88 8.33
C GLU A 77 9.46 6.14 8.45
N TRP A 78 8.61 6.19 7.42
CA TRP A 78 7.38 5.42 7.39
C TRP A 78 7.64 3.91 7.37
N LEU A 79 8.52 3.42 6.50
CA LEU A 79 8.88 2.00 6.42
C LEU A 79 9.40 1.48 7.77
N SER A 80 10.26 2.25 8.44
CA SER A 80 10.79 1.88 9.75
C SER A 80 9.70 1.77 10.82
N ARG A 81 8.70 2.67 10.83
CA ARG A 81 7.55 2.56 11.75
C ARG A 81 6.66 1.36 11.41
N ALA A 82 6.36 1.18 10.12
CA ALA A 82 5.53 0.08 9.64
C ALA A 82 6.13 -1.29 10.00
N GLU A 83 7.46 -1.43 9.99
CA GLU A 83 8.17 -2.63 10.46
C GLU A 83 8.11 -2.82 11.97
N GLN A 84 8.15 -1.75 12.77
CA GLN A 84 8.08 -1.88 14.24
C GLN A 84 6.70 -2.30 14.73
N MET A 85 5.67 -1.94 13.96
CA MET A 85 4.32 -2.41 14.22
C MET A 85 4.08 -3.84 13.71
N ALA A 86 5.05 -4.42 12.98
CA ALA A 86 4.94 -5.72 12.32
C ALA A 86 5.38 -6.92 13.15
#